data_AF-A0A915KN95-F1
#
_entry.id   AF-A0A915KN95-F1
#
_cell.length_a   1.000
_cell.length_b   1.000
_cell.length_c   1.000
_cell.angle_alpha   90.00
_cell.angle_beta   90.00
_cell.angle_gamma   90.00
#
_symmetry.space_group_name_H-M   'P 1'
#
loop_
_entity.id
_entity.type
_entity.pdbx_description
1 polymer ?
#
loop_
_entity_poly.entity_id
_entity_poly.type
_entity_poly.pdbx_seq_one_letter_code
_entity_poly.pdbx_strand_id
1 'polypeptide(L)'
;ALVELEGNADVKPVLKELYFVGAKEIEVSGRRVIIILVPVPQLKLYQKVQQRLVRELEKKFSGKHVVFVAKRRILPKPKRGKNRRAQKQKRPRSRTITAVHENILHDLVYPAEIVGKRIRVKLDGSRLYKVHLDKTQQTNVEYKVSVFFSEFMCS
;
A
#
# COMPACT_ATOMS: atom_id res chain seq x y z
N ALA A 1 9.09 1.36 19.57
CA ALA A 1 7.99 0.54 19.00
C ALA A 1 8.46 -0.73 18.28
N LEU A 2 9.12 -0.69 17.11
CA LEU A 2 9.58 -1.90 16.39
C LEU A 2 10.74 -2.61 17.11
N VAL A 3 11.70 -1.85 17.64
CA VAL A 3 12.83 -2.38 18.45
C VAL A 3 12.33 -3.12 19.71
N GLU A 4 11.21 -2.70 20.28
CA GLU A 4 10.58 -3.42 21.41
C GLU A 4 9.85 -4.70 20.97
N LEU A 5 9.45 -4.82 19.70
CA LEU A 5 8.86 -6.05 19.16
C LEU A 5 9.93 -7.11 18.84
N GLU A 6 11.21 -6.72 18.75
CA GLU A 6 12.33 -7.67 18.68
C GLU A 6 12.52 -8.48 19.97
N GLY A 7 11.84 -8.11 21.06
CA GLY A 7 11.79 -8.90 22.30
C GLY A 7 11.00 -10.21 22.16
N ASN A 8 10.09 -10.32 21.18
CA ASN A 8 9.30 -11.53 20.94
C ASN A 8 10.12 -12.55 20.13
N ALA A 9 10.39 -13.71 20.75
CA ALA A 9 11.30 -14.75 20.23
C ALA A 9 10.98 -15.21 18.79
N ASP A 10 9.70 -15.29 18.44
CA ASP A 10 9.26 -15.83 17.14
C ASP A 10 9.39 -14.84 15.97
N VAL A 11 9.35 -13.53 16.25
CA VAL A 11 9.32 -12.47 15.23
C VAL A 11 10.70 -11.84 15.02
N LYS A 12 11.57 -12.00 16.02
CA LYS A 12 12.94 -11.50 16.07
C LYS A 12 13.84 -11.88 14.88
N PRO A 13 13.89 -13.14 14.40
CA PRO A 13 14.82 -13.48 13.31
C PRO A 13 14.45 -12.78 12.00
N VAL A 14 13.15 -12.59 11.75
CA VAL A 14 12.67 -11.92 10.54
C VAL A 14 12.79 -10.41 10.65
N LEU A 15 12.55 -9.82 11.83
CA LEU A 15 12.63 -8.38 12.03
C LEU A 15 14.05 -7.82 11.91
N LYS A 16 15.08 -8.58 12.27
CA LYS A 16 16.48 -8.15 12.18
C LYS A 16 16.93 -7.77 10.76
N GLU A 17 16.36 -8.40 9.74
CA GLU A 17 16.72 -8.14 8.34
C GLU A 17 15.83 -7.08 7.69
N LEU A 18 14.70 -6.75 8.32
CA LEU A 18 13.69 -5.87 7.78
C LEU A 18 13.95 -4.43 8.18
N TYR A 19 13.89 -3.52 7.22
CA TYR A 19 13.89 -2.08 7.49
C TYR A 19 12.77 -1.40 6.70
N PHE A 20 12.30 -0.28 7.23
CA PHE A 20 11.32 0.56 6.56
C PHE A 20 12.01 1.87 6.13
N VAL A 21 11.49 2.48 5.07
CA VAL A 21 12.06 3.71 4.51
C VAL A 21 11.54 4.95 5.22
N GLY A 22 10.30 4.90 5.70
CA GLY A 22 9.67 5.98 6.43
C GLY A 22 8.24 5.61 6.83
N ALA A 23 7.61 6.47 7.61
CA ALA A 23 6.21 6.35 7.98
C ALA A 23 5.50 7.69 7.75
N LYS A 24 4.21 7.64 7.44
CA LYS A 24 3.33 8.79 7.30
C LYS A 24 2.08 8.57 8.13
N GLU A 25 1.62 9.58 8.83
CA GLU A 25 0.32 9.58 9.49
C GLU A 25 -0.65 10.40 8.64
N ILE A 26 -1.83 9.84 8.36
CA ILE A 26 -2.90 10.49 7.60
C ILE A 26 -4.18 10.41 8.42
N GLU A 27 -4.97 11.46 8.42
CA GLU A 27 -6.30 11.46 9.00
C GLU A 27 -7.35 11.15 7.93
N VAL A 28 -8.13 10.10 8.15
CA VAL A 28 -9.14 9.59 7.24
C VAL A 28 -10.46 9.50 7.98
N SER A 29 -11.45 10.29 7.57
CA SER A 29 -12.82 10.24 8.13
C SER A 29 -12.85 10.28 9.67
N GLY A 30 -12.00 11.12 10.28
CA GLY A 30 -11.88 11.27 11.73
C GLY A 30 -11.07 10.18 12.45
N ARG A 31 -10.45 9.24 11.71
CA ARG A 31 -9.54 8.22 12.25
C ARG A 31 -8.12 8.45 11.72
N ARG A 32 -7.13 8.36 12.62
CA ARG A 32 -5.72 8.43 12.21
C ARG A 32 -5.22 7.08 11.75
N VAL A 33 -4.56 7.08 10.60
CA VAL A 33 -4.01 5.91 9.92
C VAL A 33 -2.51 6.11 9.77
N ILE A 34 -1.74 5.06 10.08
CA ILE A 34 -0.29 5.07 9.95
C ILE A 34 0.08 4.22 8.73
N ILE A 35 0.72 4.85 7.75
CA ILE A 35 1.24 4.23 6.54
C ILE A 35 2.74 4.04 6.70
N ILE A 36 3.19 2.78 6.68
CA ILE A 36 4.60 2.43 6.76
C ILE A 36 5.11 2.12 5.35
N LEU A 37 6.11 2.89 4.91
CA LEU A 37 6.73 2.76 3.60
C LEU A 37 7.85 1.73 3.64
N VAL A 38 7.63 0.61 2.95
CA VAL A 38 8.53 -0.55 2.92
C VAL A 38 9.33 -0.58 1.60
N PRO A 39 10.60 -0.99 1.59
CA PRO A 39 11.31 -1.26 0.34
C PRO A 39 10.66 -2.38 -0.47
N VAL A 40 10.50 -2.19 -1.79
CA VAL A 40 9.90 -3.21 -2.68
C VAL A 40 10.50 -4.62 -2.55
N PRO A 41 11.84 -4.80 -2.42
CA PRO A 41 12.43 -6.13 -2.28
C PRO A 41 11.96 -6.88 -1.01
N GLN A 42 11.69 -6.15 0.07
CA GLN A 42 11.33 -6.71 1.37
C GLN A 42 9.83 -6.94 1.54
N LEU A 43 9.01 -6.45 0.61
CA LEU A 43 7.55 -6.51 0.72
C LEU A 43 7.02 -7.94 0.91
N LYS A 44 7.57 -8.92 0.19
CA LYS A 44 7.18 -10.34 0.34
C LYS A 44 7.48 -10.90 1.73
N LEU A 45 8.58 -10.44 2.35
CA LEU A 45 8.94 -10.84 3.71
C LEU A 45 8.01 -10.18 4.73
N TYR A 46 7.68 -8.89 4.55
CA TYR A 46 6.70 -8.20 5.36
C TYR A 46 5.33 -8.87 5.28
N GLN A 47 4.86 -9.25 4.10
CA GLN A 47 3.57 -9.94 3.92
C GLN A 47 3.45 -11.21 4.76
N LYS A 48 4.50 -12.04 4.84
CA LYS A 48 4.50 -13.27 5.65
C LYS A 48 4.20 -13.02 7.13
N VAL A 49 4.67 -11.90 7.67
CA VAL A 49 4.54 -11.56 9.10
C VAL A 49 3.48 -10.47 9.34
N GLN A 50 2.89 -9.92 8.27
CA GLN A 50 2.07 -8.72 8.30
C GLN A 50 0.87 -8.83 9.23
N GLN A 51 0.17 -9.97 9.26
CA GLN A 51 -0.99 -10.14 10.14
C GLN A 51 -0.64 -9.99 11.63
N ARG A 52 0.52 -10.50 12.05
CA ARG A 52 0.98 -10.39 13.44
C ARG A 52 1.48 -8.98 13.74
N LEU A 53 2.32 -8.42 12.87
CA LEU A 53 2.87 -7.07 13.03
C LEU A 53 1.77 -6.01 13.09
N VAL A 54 0.77 -6.09 12.22
CA VAL A 54 -0.36 -5.16 12.23
C VAL A 54 -1.06 -5.20 13.59
N ARG A 55 -1.38 -6.38 14.12
CA ARG A 55 -2.08 -6.51 15.42
C ARG A 55 -1.26 -5.93 16.57
N GLU A 56 0.04 -6.20 16.60
CA GLU A 56 0.94 -5.67 17.63
C GLU A 56 1.07 -4.14 17.55
N LEU A 57 1.21 -3.60 16.33
CA LEU A 57 1.32 -2.15 16.13
C LEU A 57 -0.01 -1.45 16.41
N GLU A 58 -1.15 -1.99 15.96
CA GLU A 58 -2.47 -1.44 16.25
C GLU A 58 -2.74 -1.43 17.76
N LYS A 59 -2.31 -2.46 18.51
CA LYS A 59 -2.38 -2.48 19.98
C LYS A 59 -1.52 -1.39 20.61
N LYS A 60 -0.30 -1.17 20.12
CA LYS A 60 0.62 -0.13 20.63
C LYS A 60 0.17 1.29 20.30
N PHE A 61 -0.43 1.49 19.14
CA PHE A 61 -0.88 2.81 18.66
C PHE A 61 -2.35 3.10 19.01
N SER A 62 -2.83 2.61 20.14
CA SER A 62 -4.18 2.90 20.67
C SER A 62 -5.31 2.59 19.70
N GLY A 63 -5.17 1.54 18.89
CA GLY A 63 -6.17 1.11 17.91
C GLY A 63 -6.16 1.90 16.59
N LYS A 64 -5.17 2.76 16.34
CA LYS A 64 -4.98 3.39 15.02
C LYS A 64 -4.69 2.33 13.97
N HIS A 65 -5.31 2.43 12.80
CA HIS A 65 -5.08 1.48 11.70
C HIS A 65 -3.68 1.62 11.12
N VAL A 66 -2.99 0.50 10.98
CA VAL A 66 -1.65 0.46 10.38
C VAL A 66 -1.70 -0.29 9.05
N VAL A 67 -1.09 0.30 8.01
CA VAL A 67 -1.02 -0.27 6.67
C VAL A 67 0.42 -0.20 6.15
N PHE A 68 0.87 -1.25 5.47
CA PHE A 68 2.18 -1.32 4.83
C PHE A 68 2.03 -1.06 3.34
N VAL A 69 2.84 -0.13 2.80
CA VAL A 69 2.84 0.21 1.39
C VAL A 69 4.27 0.19 0.86
N ALA A 70 4.51 -0.46 -0.29
CA ALA A 70 5.83 -0.40 -0.89
C ALA A 70 6.15 1.00 -1.44
N LYS A 71 7.35 1.49 -1.14
CA LYS A 71 7.90 2.70 -1.74
C LYS A 71 8.30 2.43 -3.18
N ARG A 72 7.39 2.67 -4.12
CA ARG A 72 7.62 2.53 -5.56
C ARG A 72 8.03 3.85 -6.20
N ARG A 73 9.00 3.82 -7.11
CA ARG A 73 9.44 5.00 -7.87
C ARG A 73 8.69 5.12 -9.19
N ILE A 74 7.93 6.20 -9.36
CA ILE A 74 7.29 6.55 -10.62
C ILE A 74 8.31 7.29 -11.50
N LEU A 75 8.53 6.79 -12.72
CA LEU A 75 9.26 7.55 -13.74
C LEU A 75 8.27 8.41 -14.55
N PRO A 76 8.62 9.61 -15.03
CA PRO A 76 7.72 10.38 -15.89
C PRO A 76 7.55 9.71 -17.26
N LYS A 77 6.41 9.95 -17.92
CA LYS A 77 6.20 9.53 -19.31
C LYS A 77 7.18 10.30 -20.22
N PRO A 78 7.91 9.64 -21.14
CA PRO A 78 8.75 10.35 -22.09
C PRO A 78 7.89 11.31 -22.91
N LYS A 79 8.23 12.60 -22.86
CA LYS A 79 7.53 13.65 -23.60
C LYS A 79 7.93 13.58 -25.10
N ARG A 80 7.00 13.94 -25.98
CA ARG A 80 7.25 14.09 -27.43
C ARG A 80 7.68 15.53 -27.74
N GLY A 81 8.36 15.75 -28.87
CA GLY A 81 8.73 17.09 -29.36
C GLY A 81 9.93 17.74 -28.65
N LYS A 82 9.95 19.08 -28.58
CA LYS A 82 11.05 19.89 -28.02
C LYS A 82 11.43 19.56 -26.57
N ASN A 83 10.49 19.04 -25.79
CA ASN A 83 10.68 18.65 -24.39
C ASN A 83 11.19 17.20 -24.21
N ARG A 84 11.59 16.52 -25.31
CA ARG A 84 12.12 15.16 -25.28
C ARG A 84 13.52 15.16 -24.69
N ARG A 85 13.68 14.59 -23.50
CA ARG A 85 15.00 14.21 -22.96
C ARG A 85 15.39 12.84 -23.52
N ALA A 86 16.57 12.74 -24.13
CA ALA A 86 17.10 11.47 -24.61
C ALA A 86 17.30 10.52 -23.42
N GLN A 87 16.58 9.40 -23.41
CA GLN A 87 16.73 8.36 -22.39
C GLN A 87 17.68 7.30 -22.94
N LYS A 88 18.73 6.98 -22.18
CA LYS A 88 19.69 5.91 -22.54
C LYS A 88 19.02 4.52 -22.50
N GLN A 89 17.99 4.34 -21.68
CA GLN A 89 17.30 3.07 -21.47
C GLN A 89 15.78 3.24 -21.57
N LYS A 90 15.09 2.21 -22.10
CA LYS A 90 13.63 2.14 -22.15
C LYS A 90 13.03 2.15 -20.74
N ARG A 91 12.00 2.98 -20.52
CA ARG A 91 11.25 3.00 -19.26
C ARG A 91 10.63 1.61 -18.98
N PRO A 92 10.90 0.99 -17.82
CA PRO A 92 10.27 -0.27 -17.45
C PRO A 92 8.78 -0.07 -17.15
N ARG A 93 7.95 -1.04 -17.52
CA ARG A 93 6.49 -1.01 -17.30
C ARG A 93 6.14 -0.94 -15.81
N SER A 94 6.94 -1.56 -14.94
CA SER A 94 6.75 -1.52 -13.48
C SER A 94 6.86 -0.13 -12.86
N ARG A 95 7.48 0.84 -13.55
CA ARG A 95 7.63 2.24 -13.10
C ARG A 95 6.66 3.19 -13.82
N THR A 96 5.54 2.68 -14.33
CA THR A 96 4.46 3.51 -14.85
C THR A 96 3.52 3.99 -13.74
N ILE A 97 2.92 5.17 -13.90
CA ILE A 97 1.92 5.70 -12.96
C ILE A 97 0.81 4.65 -12.74
N THR A 98 0.26 4.14 -13.84
CA THR A 98 -0.80 3.12 -13.81
C THR A 98 -0.40 1.85 -13.06
N ALA A 99 0.77 1.27 -13.38
CA ALA A 99 1.24 0.04 -12.73
C ALA A 99 1.58 0.28 -11.25
N VAL A 100 2.08 1.47 -10.90
CA VAL A 100 2.38 1.80 -9.50
C VAL A 100 1.10 1.94 -8.69
N HIS A 101 0.08 2.64 -9.20
CA HIS A 101 -1.21 2.74 -8.49
C HIS A 101 -1.90 1.39 -8.34
N GLU A 102 -1.87 0.53 -9.37
CA GLU A 102 -2.40 -0.84 -9.27
C GLU A 102 -1.67 -1.62 -8.17
N ASN A 103 -0.34 -1.57 -8.14
CA ASN A 103 0.42 -2.28 -7.11
C ASN A 103 0.24 -1.68 -5.71
N ILE A 104 0.04 -0.37 -5.56
CA ILE A 104 -0.29 0.24 -4.27
C ILE A 104 -1.65 -0.30 -3.79
N LEU A 105 -2.64 -0.40 -4.67
CA LEU A 105 -3.94 -0.96 -4.32
C LEU A 105 -3.81 -2.40 -3.80
N HIS A 106 -2.96 -3.22 -4.42
CA HIS A 106 -2.71 -4.59 -3.97
C HIS A 106 -2.06 -4.64 -2.57
N ASP A 107 -1.14 -3.72 -2.26
CA ASP A 107 -0.51 -3.68 -0.94
C ASP A 107 -1.50 -3.27 0.16
N LEU A 108 -2.35 -2.29 -0.13
CA LEU A 108 -3.34 -1.78 0.81
C LEU A 108 -4.30 -2.87 1.25
N VAL A 109 -4.76 -3.69 0.30
CA VAL A 109 -5.85 -4.65 0.56
C VAL A 109 -5.35 -5.99 1.11
N TYR A 110 -4.03 -6.19 1.25
CA TYR A 110 -3.48 -7.39 1.87
C TYR A 110 -4.03 -7.57 3.30
N PRO A 111 -4.54 -8.77 3.68
CA PRO A 111 -4.34 -10.08 3.03
C PRO A 111 -5.32 -10.44 1.91
N ALA A 112 -6.37 -9.65 1.67
CA ALA A 112 -7.37 -10.00 0.67
C ALA A 112 -6.87 -9.72 -0.75
N GLU A 113 -7.19 -10.64 -1.64
CA GLU A 113 -6.88 -10.49 -3.05
C GLU A 113 -8.02 -9.79 -3.79
N ILE A 114 -7.64 -9.05 -4.83
CA ILE A 114 -8.58 -8.34 -5.69
C ILE A 114 -9.04 -9.32 -6.77
N VAL A 115 -10.29 -9.76 -6.68
CA VAL A 115 -10.92 -10.68 -7.65
C VAL A 115 -11.28 -9.95 -8.94
N GLY A 116 -11.64 -8.67 -8.84
CA GLY A 116 -12.02 -7.91 -10.01
C GLY A 116 -11.99 -6.41 -9.79
N LYS A 117 -11.81 -5.66 -10.87
CA LYS A 117 -11.84 -4.20 -10.88
C LYS A 117 -12.72 -3.72 -12.02
N ARG A 118 -13.73 -2.91 -11.71
CA ARG A 118 -14.61 -2.27 -12.69
C ARG A 118 -14.46 -0.76 -12.59
N ILE A 119 -14.35 -0.09 -13.73
CA ILE A 119 -14.27 1.37 -13.80
C ILE A 119 -15.56 1.85 -14.45
N ARG A 120 -16.39 2.57 -13.69
CA ARG A 120 -17.57 3.24 -14.23
C ARG A 120 -17.23 4.68 -14.51
N VAL A 121 -17.39 5.11 -15.75
CA VAL A 121 -17.26 6.52 -16.15
C VAL A 121 -18.66 7.15 -16.10
N LYS A 122 -18.82 8.25 -15.37
CA LYS A 122 -20.07 9.02 -15.32
C LYS A 122 -20.15 9.98 -16.52
N LEU A 123 -21.33 10.54 -16.76
CA LEU A 123 -21.54 11.56 -17.80
C LEU A 123 -20.66 12.79 -17.56
N ASP A 124 -20.41 13.14 -16.30
CA ASP A 124 -19.53 14.25 -15.89
C ASP A 124 -18.03 13.96 -16.14
N GLY A 125 -17.68 12.81 -16.74
CA GLY A 125 -16.31 12.36 -16.97
C GLY A 125 -15.59 11.80 -15.73
N SER A 126 -16.20 11.92 -14.54
CA SER A 126 -15.67 11.33 -13.30
C SER A 126 -15.62 9.81 -13.38
N ARG A 127 -14.56 9.22 -12.80
CA ARG A 127 -14.34 7.76 -12.82
C ARG A 127 -14.53 7.20 -11.43
N LEU A 128 -15.45 6.25 -11.29
CA LEU A 128 -15.65 5.47 -10.09
C LEU A 128 -14.98 4.11 -10.23
N TYR A 129 -14.03 3.81 -9.35
CA TYR A 129 -13.39 2.52 -9.25
C TYR A 129 -14.18 1.63 -8.28
N LYS A 130 -14.72 0.53 -8.80
CA LYS A 130 -15.33 -0.55 -8.01
C LYS A 130 -14.36 -1.71 -7.96
N VAL A 131 -13.77 -1.94 -6.78
CA VAL A 131 -12.82 -3.02 -6.53
C VAL A 131 -13.56 -4.13 -5.78
N HIS A 132 -13.55 -5.32 -6.36
CA HIS A 132 -14.14 -6.52 -5.77
C HIS A 132 -13.04 -7.30 -5.08
N LEU A 133 -13.23 -7.52 -3.77
CA LEU A 133 -12.32 -8.27 -2.92
C LEU A 133 -12.84 -9.68 -2.74
N ASP A 134 -11.93 -10.59 -2.42
CA ASP A 134 -12.32 -11.95 -2.07
C ASP A 134 -13.17 -11.96 -0.79
N LYS A 135 -14.26 -12.75 -0.82
CA LYS A 135 -15.24 -12.83 0.26
C LYS A 135 -14.71 -13.62 1.46
N THR A 136 -13.75 -14.52 1.24
CA THR A 136 -13.20 -15.39 2.29
C THR A 136 -12.55 -14.61 3.42
N GLN A 137 -12.01 -13.41 3.13
CA GLN A 137 -11.28 -12.58 4.08
C GLN A 137 -12.06 -11.33 4.51
N GLN A 138 -13.37 -11.29 4.26
CA GLN A 138 -14.20 -10.11 4.51
C GLN A 138 -14.05 -9.57 5.94
N THR A 139 -14.07 -10.45 6.95
CA THR A 139 -13.96 -10.07 8.37
C THR A 139 -12.67 -9.34 8.72
N ASN A 140 -11.56 -9.67 8.06
CA ASN A 140 -10.25 -9.07 8.32
C ASN A 140 -10.05 -7.72 7.63
N VAL A 141 -10.86 -7.42 6.61
CA VAL A 141 -10.66 -6.27 5.72
C VAL A 141 -11.75 -5.22 5.90
N GLU A 142 -12.95 -5.62 6.29
CA GLU A 142 -14.13 -4.75 6.41
C GLU A 142 -13.88 -3.51 7.29
N TYR A 143 -13.20 -3.69 8.44
CA TYR A 143 -12.88 -2.57 9.34
C TYR A 143 -11.83 -1.58 8.77
N LYS A 144 -11.10 -1.95 7.71
CA LYS A 144 -10.11 -1.11 7.02
C LYS A 144 -10.64 -0.48 5.73
N VAL A 145 -11.84 -0.85 5.28
CA VAL A 145 -12.39 -0.42 3.98
C VAL A 145 -12.45 1.10 3.87
N SER A 146 -12.84 1.80 4.94
CA SER A 146 -12.91 3.26 4.97
C SER A 146 -11.55 3.94 4.73
N VAL A 147 -10.47 3.32 5.18
CA VAL A 147 -9.10 3.80 4.99
C VAL A 147 -8.70 3.71 3.52
N PHE A 148 -9.00 2.58 2.86
CA PHE A 148 -8.60 2.34 1.46
C PHE A 148 -9.24 3.33 0.47
N PHE A 149 -10.47 3.74 0.72
CA PHE A 149 -11.18 4.68 -0.16
C PHE A 149 -10.56 6.08 -0.19
N SER A 150 -9.97 6.52 0.93
CA SER A 150 -9.44 7.87 1.06
C SER A 150 -8.16 8.10 0.26
N GLU A 151 -7.23 7.14 0.28
CA GLU A 151 -5.92 7.28 -0.36
C GLU A 151 -6.04 7.27 -1.90
N PHE A 152 -7.05 6.56 -2.42
CA PHE A 152 -7.35 6.51 -3.85
C PHE A 152 -8.18 7.70 -4.37
N MET A 153 -8.91 8.41 -3.49
CA MET A 153 -9.65 9.62 -3.87
C MET A 153 -8.79 10.89 -3.79
N CYS A 154 -7.72 10.90 -3.01
CA CYS A 154 -6.91 12.10 -2.74
C CYS A 154 -5.72 12.30 -3.72
N SER A 155 -5.67 11.60 -4.86
CA SER A 155 -4.61 11.72 -5.87
C SER A 155 -5.13 11.99 -7.28
#